data_AF-A0A136MNR2-F1
#
_entry.id   AF-A0A136MNR2-F1
#
_cell.length_a   1.000
_cell.length_b   1.000
_cell.length_c   1.000
_cell.angle_alpha   90.00
_cell.angle_beta   90.00
_cell.angle_gamma   90.00
#
_symmetry.space_group_name_H-M   'P 1'
#
loop_
_entity.id
_entity.type
_entity.pdbx_description
1 polymer ?
#
loop_
_entity_poly.entity_id
_entity_poly.type
_entity_poly.pdbx_seq_one_letter_code
_entity_poly.pdbx_strand_id
1 'polypeptide(L)'
;MYHQAGPAQRQAWLAVLAILACVYVYEQIKIPLENYSNPERRLYHANDLKHLYLGSRLLLRGESPYPAHQLHAEAFKVRHPEMVRLNPYVYPPFTGYLFGWLTLFSYDQVKMIWFWGSQVLLFLSLMLCWSKPVGCPLLPWLAVSLGTVAYFFPHFRSITAGQLNHFLLFLISLIFFLWRHGCRKTSGAVIGLATLVKVQPGFLLVWLCWKREWGAFLSAILAILLLIFGPAVRYGLYPYFDYLGVLKDMGYGSSTWSDQGAAFYVDPGNIGFPALLYRLFTTNPRTSPWLDLGGLAYFGSMVWALAVLALCLMCCRIRRRDE
;
A
#
# COMPACT_ATOMS: atom_id res chain seq x y z
N MET A 1 -2.90 20.51 -35.52
CA MET A 1 -4.37 20.59 -35.41
C MET A 1 -4.90 19.19 -35.15
N TYR A 2 -5.43 18.91 -33.96
CA TYR A 2 -6.08 17.63 -33.70
C TYR A 2 -7.48 17.66 -34.30
N HIS A 3 -7.76 16.76 -35.24
CA HIS A 3 -9.15 16.54 -35.69
C HIS A 3 -9.97 16.14 -34.46
N GLN A 4 -10.97 16.95 -34.11
CA GLN A 4 -11.96 16.55 -33.14
C GLN A 4 -12.57 15.22 -33.62
N ALA A 5 -12.64 14.24 -32.73
CA ALA A 5 -13.23 12.95 -33.06
C ALA A 5 -14.64 13.17 -33.62
N GLY A 6 -14.91 12.63 -34.81
CA GLY A 6 -16.23 12.73 -35.42
C GLY A 6 -17.32 12.11 -34.51
N PRO A 7 -18.61 12.46 -34.68
CA PRO A 7 -19.69 11.96 -33.83
C PRO A 7 -19.70 10.44 -33.67
N ALA A 8 -19.47 9.69 -34.75
CA ALA A 8 -19.39 8.23 -34.74
C ALA A 8 -18.22 7.71 -33.88
N GLN A 9 -17.05 8.33 -33.99
CA GLN A 9 -15.87 7.96 -33.20
C GLN A 9 -16.08 8.25 -31.71
N ARG A 10 -16.76 9.36 -31.38
CA ARG A 10 -17.13 9.68 -30.00
C ARG A 10 -18.09 8.63 -29.43
N GLN A 11 -19.11 8.23 -30.19
CA GLN A 11 -20.05 7.17 -29.79
C GLN A 11 -19.34 5.84 -29.56
N ALA A 12 -18.42 5.45 -30.43
CA ALA A 12 -17.62 4.23 -30.27
C ALA A 12 -16.84 4.24 -28.95
N TRP A 13 -16.16 5.35 -28.62
CA TRP A 13 -15.43 5.44 -27.35
C TRP A 13 -16.32 5.44 -26.11
N LEU A 14 -17.52 6.03 -26.19
CA LEU A 14 -18.50 5.94 -25.10
C LEU A 14 -18.98 4.51 -24.89
N ALA A 15 -19.21 3.75 -25.96
CA ALA A 15 -19.55 2.33 -25.88
C ALA A 15 -18.40 1.52 -25.25
N VAL A 16 -17.15 1.77 -25.65
CA VAL A 16 -15.97 1.14 -25.03
C VAL A 16 -15.89 1.45 -23.53
N LEU A 17 -16.09 2.70 -23.13
CA LEU A 17 -16.10 3.10 -21.72
C LEU A 17 -17.20 2.39 -20.93
N ALA A 18 -18.40 2.26 -21.49
CA ALA A 18 -19.49 1.53 -20.85
C ALA A 18 -19.14 0.06 -20.64
N ILE A 19 -18.57 -0.61 -21.65
CA ILE A 19 -18.11 -2.00 -21.53
C ILE A 19 -17.04 -2.12 -20.44
N LEU A 20 -16.03 -1.26 -20.45
CA LEU A 20 -14.95 -1.30 -19.45
C LEU A 20 -15.45 -1.00 -18.03
N ALA A 21 -16.46 -0.13 -17.88
CA ALA A 21 -17.12 0.10 -16.61
C ALA A 21 -17.86 -1.15 -16.12
N CYS A 22 -18.58 -1.86 -17.02
CA CYS A 22 -19.20 -3.14 -16.68
C CYS A 22 -18.17 -4.19 -16.25
N VAL A 23 -17.04 -4.28 -16.97
CA VAL A 23 -15.93 -5.17 -16.60
C VAL A 23 -15.38 -4.81 -15.23
N TYR A 24 -15.12 -3.53 -14.96
CA TYR A 24 -14.65 -3.07 -13.65
C TYR A 24 -15.63 -3.44 -12.54
N VAL A 25 -16.92 -3.20 -12.73
CA VAL A 25 -17.97 -3.57 -11.77
C VAL A 25 -17.97 -5.08 -11.55
N TYR A 26 -17.84 -5.88 -12.60
CA TYR A 26 -17.81 -7.33 -12.47
C TYR A 26 -16.55 -7.82 -11.71
N GLU A 27 -15.37 -7.48 -12.21
CA GLU A 27 -14.07 -7.97 -11.73
C GLU A 27 -13.65 -7.37 -10.38
N GLN A 28 -13.87 -6.06 -10.19
CA GLN A 28 -13.34 -5.32 -9.04
C GLN A 28 -14.39 -5.00 -7.97
N ILE A 29 -15.67 -5.28 -8.24
CA ILE A 29 -16.75 -5.09 -7.27
C ILE A 29 -17.52 -6.38 -6.99
N LYS A 30 -18.16 -6.95 -8.01
CA LYS A 30 -19.05 -8.10 -7.86
C LYS A 30 -18.29 -9.35 -7.39
N ILE A 31 -17.24 -9.77 -8.09
CA ILE A 31 -16.44 -10.94 -7.70
C ILE A 31 -15.88 -10.80 -6.27
N PRO A 32 -15.27 -9.66 -5.88
CA PRO A 32 -14.85 -9.40 -4.50
C PRO A 32 -15.96 -9.56 -3.46
N LEU A 33 -17.16 -9.02 -3.73
CA LEU A 33 -18.30 -9.09 -2.82
C LEU A 33 -19.01 -10.47 -2.83
N GLU A 34 -19.02 -11.20 -3.94
CA GLU A 34 -19.56 -12.57 -3.96
C GLU A 34 -18.66 -13.54 -3.19
N ASN A 35 -17.34 -13.32 -3.22
CA ASN A 35 -16.42 -14.04 -2.34
C ASN A 35 -16.61 -13.71 -0.86
N TYR A 36 -17.29 -12.60 -0.53
CA TYR A 36 -17.66 -12.27 0.85
C TYR A 36 -18.85 -13.12 1.36
N SER A 37 -19.85 -13.37 0.51
CA SER A 37 -21.06 -14.11 0.91
C SER A 37 -20.87 -15.62 0.99
N ASN A 38 -19.83 -16.17 0.36
CA ASN A 38 -19.53 -17.60 0.39
C ASN A 38 -18.60 -17.98 1.57
N PRO A 39 -19.09 -18.74 2.57
CA PRO A 39 -18.32 -19.12 3.75
C PRO A 39 -17.04 -19.91 3.45
N GLU A 40 -17.04 -20.70 2.37
CA GLU A 40 -15.90 -21.55 1.96
C GLU A 40 -14.84 -20.76 1.18
N ARG A 41 -15.20 -19.59 0.63
CA ARG A 41 -14.33 -18.75 -0.21
C ARG A 41 -14.00 -17.40 0.42
N ARG A 42 -14.12 -17.26 1.76
CA ARG A 42 -13.79 -16.03 2.52
C ARG A 42 -12.31 -15.67 2.42
N LEU A 43 -11.91 -15.20 1.25
CA LEU A 43 -10.60 -14.64 0.92
C LEU A 43 -10.60 -13.12 1.08
N TYR A 44 -11.75 -12.53 1.39
CA TYR A 44 -12.01 -11.10 1.38
C TYR A 44 -11.59 -10.43 2.69
N HIS A 45 -10.69 -9.44 2.61
CA HIS A 45 -10.01 -8.76 3.71
C HIS A 45 -9.39 -9.71 4.76
N ALA A 46 -9.16 -10.96 4.37
CA ALA A 46 -8.79 -12.03 5.28
C ALA A 46 -7.31 -11.98 5.69
N ASN A 47 -6.54 -11.03 5.16
CA ASN A 47 -5.15 -10.85 5.52
C ASN A 47 -4.97 -9.58 6.35
N ASP A 48 -4.70 -8.44 5.72
CA ASP A 48 -4.12 -7.26 6.35
C ASP A 48 -5.10 -6.48 7.25
N LEU A 49 -6.36 -6.35 6.83
CA LEU A 49 -7.34 -5.48 7.49
C LEU A 49 -7.69 -5.92 8.91
N LYS A 50 -7.78 -7.24 9.18
CA LYS A 50 -8.02 -7.73 10.53
C LYS A 50 -6.87 -7.43 11.47
N HIS A 51 -5.62 -7.54 11.01
CA HIS A 51 -4.46 -7.19 11.85
C HIS A 51 -4.49 -5.70 12.14
N LEU A 52 -4.80 -4.86 11.14
CA LEU A 52 -4.98 -3.43 11.35
C LEU A 52 -6.08 -3.15 12.38
N TYR A 53 -7.27 -3.77 12.24
CA TYR A 53 -8.38 -3.60 13.18
C TYR A 53 -8.04 -4.02 14.61
N LEU A 54 -7.46 -5.21 14.78
CA LEU A 54 -7.05 -5.71 16.09
C LEU A 54 -5.91 -4.87 16.69
N GLY A 55 -4.93 -4.50 15.88
CA GLY A 55 -3.80 -3.69 16.30
C GLY A 55 -4.23 -2.29 16.73
N SER A 56 -5.14 -1.66 15.99
CA SER A 56 -5.79 -0.40 16.38
C SER A 56 -6.49 -0.50 17.73
N ARG A 57 -7.20 -1.60 18.03
CA ARG A 57 -7.88 -1.80 19.33
C ARG A 57 -6.89 -1.89 20.49
N LEU A 58 -5.77 -2.58 20.30
CA LEU A 58 -4.69 -2.68 21.30
C LEU A 58 -4.03 -1.32 21.53
N LEU A 59 -3.65 -0.64 20.44
CA LEU A 59 -3.00 0.67 20.50
C LEU A 59 -3.85 1.72 21.23
N LEU A 60 -5.17 1.76 20.97
CA LEU A 60 -6.10 2.67 21.66
C LEU A 60 -6.27 2.37 23.16
N ARG A 61 -5.73 1.26 23.67
CA ARG A 61 -5.65 0.95 25.12
C ARG A 61 -4.25 1.18 25.69
N GLY A 62 -3.30 1.65 24.88
CA GLY A 62 -1.89 1.76 25.27
C GLY A 62 -1.13 0.42 25.25
N GLU A 63 -1.73 -0.63 24.66
CA GLU A 63 -1.11 -1.94 24.50
C GLU A 63 -0.34 -2.05 23.17
N SER A 64 0.53 -3.04 23.07
CA SER A 64 1.39 -3.23 21.90
C SER A 64 0.81 -4.29 20.96
N PRO A 65 0.61 -4.01 19.67
CA PRO A 65 0.01 -4.98 18.75
C PRO A 65 1.02 -6.01 18.21
N TYR A 66 2.30 -5.86 18.51
CA TYR A 66 3.38 -6.66 17.91
C TYR A 66 3.59 -8.04 18.55
N PRO A 67 3.49 -8.21 19.88
CA PRO A 67 3.54 -9.52 20.50
C PRO A 67 2.34 -10.38 20.10
N ALA A 68 2.59 -11.57 19.56
CA ALA A 68 1.51 -12.41 19.04
C ALA A 68 0.44 -12.76 20.08
N HIS A 69 0.85 -13.04 21.32
CA HIS A 69 -0.09 -13.39 22.39
C HIS A 69 -1.13 -12.29 22.64
N GLN A 70 -0.76 -11.01 22.52
CA GLN A 70 -1.70 -9.88 22.67
C GLN A 70 -2.67 -9.82 21.49
N LEU A 71 -2.16 -9.97 20.26
CA LEU A 71 -2.99 -9.93 19.05
C LEU A 71 -3.98 -11.12 19.01
N HIS A 72 -3.54 -12.32 19.39
CA HIS A 72 -4.39 -13.50 19.54
C HIS A 72 -5.43 -13.33 20.64
N ALA A 73 -5.05 -12.80 21.81
CA ALA A 73 -5.98 -12.52 22.90
C ALA A 73 -7.07 -11.52 22.47
N GLU A 74 -6.72 -10.47 21.71
CA GLU A 74 -7.70 -9.51 21.21
C GLU A 74 -8.62 -10.15 20.15
N ALA A 75 -8.09 -10.99 19.26
CA ALA A 75 -8.90 -11.75 18.30
C ALA A 75 -9.97 -12.62 18.99
N PHE A 76 -9.61 -13.30 20.09
CA PHE A 76 -10.57 -14.08 20.89
C PHE A 76 -11.68 -13.20 21.49
N LYS A 77 -11.37 -11.96 21.89
CA LYS A 77 -12.38 -11.02 22.41
C LYS A 77 -13.35 -10.53 21.33
N VAL A 78 -12.88 -10.36 20.09
CA VAL A 78 -13.72 -9.92 18.96
C VAL A 78 -14.73 -11.01 18.54
N ARG A 79 -14.44 -12.29 18.79
CA ARG A 79 -15.34 -13.44 18.54
C ARG A 79 -15.90 -13.48 17.11
N HIS A 80 -15.10 -13.06 16.12
CA HIS A 80 -15.51 -13.07 14.72
C HIS A 80 -14.90 -14.28 13.98
N PRO A 81 -15.65 -15.00 13.12
CA PRO A 81 -15.18 -16.24 12.48
C PRO A 81 -13.90 -16.11 11.63
N GLU A 82 -13.59 -14.91 11.13
CA GLU A 82 -12.38 -14.65 10.33
C GLU A 82 -11.10 -14.39 11.18
N MET A 83 -11.25 -14.31 12.51
CA MET A 83 -10.16 -14.01 13.46
C MET A 83 -9.39 -15.26 13.91
N VAL A 84 -9.34 -16.31 13.07
CA VAL A 84 -8.72 -17.60 13.41
C VAL A 84 -7.26 -17.68 12.97
N ARG A 85 -6.95 -17.21 11.76
CA ARG A 85 -5.59 -17.26 11.19
C ARG A 85 -4.97 -15.88 11.20
N LEU A 86 -4.12 -15.58 12.17
CA LEU A 86 -3.46 -14.29 12.27
C LEU A 86 -2.05 -14.32 11.68
N ASN A 87 -1.61 -13.16 11.21
CA ASN A 87 -0.25 -12.84 10.82
C ASN A 87 0.20 -11.70 11.73
N PRO A 88 1.51 -11.44 11.80
CA PRO A 88 2.03 -10.33 12.57
C PRO A 88 1.43 -8.99 12.13
N TYR A 89 1.14 -8.13 13.10
CA TYR A 89 0.90 -6.72 12.82
C TYR A 89 2.24 -6.07 12.43
N VAL A 90 2.35 -5.58 11.20
CA VAL A 90 3.61 -5.07 10.63
C VAL A 90 3.59 -3.58 10.29
N TYR A 91 2.52 -2.87 10.65
CA TYR A 91 2.39 -1.45 10.36
C TYR A 91 3.03 -0.60 11.46
N PRO A 92 3.50 0.62 11.17
CA PRO A 92 3.90 1.56 12.22
C PRO A 92 2.73 1.84 13.18
N PRO A 93 2.99 2.19 14.47
CA PRO A 93 1.93 2.44 15.44
C PRO A 93 0.97 3.55 14.99
N PHE A 94 1.50 4.61 14.36
CA PHE A 94 0.68 5.70 13.84
C PHE A 94 -0.41 5.22 12.88
N THR A 95 -0.16 4.18 12.09
CA THR A 95 -1.15 3.62 11.17
C THR A 95 -2.36 3.09 11.93
N GLY A 96 -2.13 2.35 13.02
CA GLY A 96 -3.19 1.83 13.86
C GLY A 96 -3.96 2.95 14.58
N TYR A 97 -3.29 4.02 15.01
CA TYR A 97 -3.95 5.21 15.58
C TYR A 97 -4.79 5.96 14.53
N LEU A 98 -4.25 6.17 13.32
CA LEU A 98 -4.95 6.84 12.22
C LEU A 98 -6.25 6.13 11.84
N PHE A 99 -6.24 4.80 11.83
CA PHE A 99 -7.41 3.97 11.53
C PHE A 99 -8.15 3.49 12.79
N GLY A 100 -7.81 4.03 13.96
CA GLY A 100 -8.44 3.68 15.24
C GLY A 100 -9.93 3.96 15.27
N TRP A 101 -10.42 4.95 14.52
CA TRP A 101 -11.85 5.23 14.40
C TRP A 101 -12.65 4.06 13.81
N LEU A 102 -12.03 3.15 13.04
CA LEU A 102 -12.69 1.94 12.53
C LEU A 102 -13.09 1.00 13.66
N THR A 103 -12.46 1.08 14.83
CA THR A 103 -12.80 0.21 15.98
C THR A 103 -14.14 0.55 16.61
N LEU A 104 -14.76 1.67 16.21
CA LEU A 104 -16.13 2.04 16.60
C LEU A 104 -17.20 1.18 15.91
N PHE A 105 -16.82 0.44 14.86
CA PHE A 105 -17.71 -0.38 14.05
C PHE A 105 -17.44 -1.87 14.27
N SER A 106 -18.43 -2.70 13.92
CA SER A 106 -18.22 -4.15 13.84
C SER A 106 -17.23 -4.48 12.72
N TYR A 107 -16.56 -5.63 12.82
CA TYR A 107 -15.57 -6.01 11.81
C TYR A 107 -16.18 -6.14 10.39
N ASP A 108 -17.44 -6.58 10.28
CA ASP A 108 -18.16 -6.63 9.00
C ASP A 108 -18.41 -5.24 8.41
N GLN A 109 -18.78 -4.27 9.25
CA GLN A 109 -18.90 -2.88 8.82
C GLN A 109 -17.55 -2.31 8.36
N VAL A 110 -16.47 -2.60 9.10
CA VAL A 110 -15.11 -2.16 8.74
C VAL A 110 -14.69 -2.71 7.39
N LYS A 111 -14.98 -3.98 7.08
CA LYS A 111 -14.74 -4.57 5.75
C LYS A 111 -15.43 -3.76 4.65
N MET A 112 -16.70 -3.41 4.83
CA MET A 112 -17.46 -2.63 3.85
C MET A 112 -16.94 -1.20 3.69
N ILE A 113 -16.62 -0.53 4.80
CA ILE A 113 -16.03 0.81 4.79
C ILE A 113 -14.68 0.78 4.07
N TRP A 114 -13.84 -0.20 4.37
CA TRP A 114 -12.52 -0.34 3.77
C TRP A 114 -12.60 -0.61 2.27
N PHE A 115 -13.49 -1.52 1.87
CA PHE A 115 -13.72 -1.84 0.47
C PHE A 115 -14.11 -0.59 -0.34
N TRP A 116 -15.20 0.06 0.04
CA TRP A 116 -15.69 1.23 -0.69
C TRP A 116 -14.74 2.41 -0.60
N GLY A 117 -14.11 2.62 0.56
CA GLY A 117 -13.04 3.60 0.74
C GLY A 117 -11.87 3.36 -0.21
N SER A 118 -11.47 2.10 -0.42
CA SER A 118 -10.40 1.74 -1.37
C SER A 118 -10.77 2.06 -2.82
N GLN A 119 -12.03 1.85 -3.21
CA GLN A 119 -12.55 2.24 -4.53
C GLN A 119 -12.47 3.76 -4.72
N VAL A 120 -12.99 4.52 -3.75
CA VAL A 120 -12.98 6.00 -3.81
C VAL A 120 -11.55 6.52 -3.89
N LEU A 121 -10.64 6.01 -3.05
CA LEU A 121 -9.24 6.42 -3.05
C LEU A 121 -8.52 6.08 -4.37
N LEU A 122 -8.85 4.95 -5.02
CA LEU A 122 -8.35 4.65 -6.36
C LEU A 122 -8.73 5.74 -7.35
N PHE A 123 -10.03 6.05 -7.46
CA PHE A 123 -10.52 7.02 -8.43
C PHE A 123 -9.99 8.43 -8.14
N LEU A 124 -9.91 8.84 -6.88
CA LEU A 124 -9.27 10.10 -6.49
C LEU A 124 -7.78 10.12 -6.90
N SER A 125 -7.07 9.01 -6.75
CA SER A 125 -5.67 8.89 -7.20
C SER A 125 -5.56 9.08 -8.71
N LEU A 126 -6.43 8.45 -9.49
CA LEU A 126 -6.47 8.60 -10.95
C LEU A 126 -6.79 10.04 -11.36
N MET A 127 -7.68 10.72 -10.63
CA MET A 127 -8.01 12.13 -10.86
C MET A 127 -6.84 13.06 -10.55
N LEU A 128 -6.09 12.83 -9.47
CA LEU A 128 -4.91 13.64 -9.11
C LEU A 128 -3.74 13.40 -10.07
N CYS A 129 -3.57 12.16 -10.51
CA CYS A 129 -2.59 11.77 -11.53
C CYS A 129 -3.07 12.06 -12.95
N TRP A 130 -4.22 12.73 -13.12
CA TRP A 130 -4.75 13.06 -14.43
C TRP A 130 -3.87 14.09 -15.13
N SER A 131 -2.91 13.59 -15.90
CA SER A 131 -2.21 14.34 -16.92
C SER A 131 -2.38 13.59 -18.22
N LYS A 132 -3.41 13.98 -18.98
CA LYS A 132 -3.59 13.48 -20.34
C LYS A 132 -2.32 13.80 -21.13
N PRO A 133 -1.68 12.83 -21.81
CA PRO A 133 -0.56 13.12 -22.69
C PRO A 133 -0.95 14.20 -23.69
N VAL A 134 -0.03 15.11 -24.00
CA VAL A 134 -0.26 16.20 -24.96
C VAL A 134 -0.72 15.56 -26.27
N GLY A 135 -1.92 15.92 -26.71
CA GLY A 135 -2.47 15.42 -27.96
C GLY A 135 -3.32 14.14 -27.91
N CYS A 136 -3.32 13.38 -26.81
CA CYS A 136 -4.19 12.21 -26.71
C CYS A 136 -5.65 12.67 -26.52
N PRO A 137 -6.70 12.19 -27.20
CA PRO A 137 -8.09 12.61 -26.92
C PRO A 137 -8.58 12.11 -25.54
N LEU A 138 -9.60 12.78 -24.96
CA LEU A 138 -10.05 12.48 -23.58
C LEU A 138 -10.61 11.06 -23.43
N LEU A 139 -11.51 10.65 -24.32
CA LEU A 139 -12.22 9.38 -24.20
C LEU A 139 -11.32 8.14 -24.37
N PRO A 140 -10.40 8.07 -25.36
CA PRO A 140 -9.41 7.00 -25.41
C PRO A 140 -8.55 6.90 -24.15
N TRP A 141 -8.14 8.05 -23.60
CA TRP A 141 -7.32 8.08 -22.39
C TRP A 141 -8.08 7.59 -21.16
N LEU A 142 -9.35 7.98 -21.01
CA LEU A 142 -10.26 7.44 -19.99
C LEU A 142 -10.44 5.92 -20.16
N ALA A 143 -10.60 5.45 -21.40
CA ALA A 143 -10.79 4.04 -21.69
C ALA A 143 -9.55 3.23 -21.32
N VAL A 144 -8.35 3.68 -21.69
CA VAL A 144 -7.09 3.01 -21.30
C VAL A 144 -6.93 3.01 -19.78
N SER A 145 -7.19 4.14 -19.11
CA SER A 145 -7.07 4.24 -17.64
C SER A 145 -8.03 3.28 -16.93
N LEU A 146 -9.31 3.29 -17.34
CA LEU A 146 -10.34 2.42 -16.77
C LEU A 146 -10.09 0.94 -17.09
N GLY A 147 -9.72 0.62 -18.33
CA GLY A 147 -9.40 -0.75 -18.74
C GLY A 147 -8.20 -1.31 -18.01
N THR A 148 -7.19 -0.46 -17.74
CA THR A 148 -6.03 -0.85 -16.92
C THR A 148 -6.49 -1.26 -15.53
N VAL A 149 -7.23 -0.41 -14.81
CA VAL A 149 -7.65 -0.74 -13.44
C VAL A 149 -8.69 -1.87 -13.37
N ALA A 150 -9.51 -2.04 -14.40
CA ALA A 150 -10.50 -3.12 -14.48
C ALA A 150 -9.85 -4.51 -14.50
N TYR A 151 -8.68 -4.66 -15.12
CA TYR A 151 -7.96 -5.94 -15.22
C TYR A 151 -6.69 -6.01 -14.35
N PHE A 152 -6.43 -5.00 -13.52
CA PHE A 152 -5.19 -4.95 -12.75
C PHE A 152 -5.26 -5.89 -11.54
N PHE A 153 -4.70 -7.10 -11.68
CA PHE A 153 -4.70 -8.11 -10.61
C PHE A 153 -4.13 -7.61 -9.26
N PRO A 154 -3.06 -6.79 -9.20
CA PRO A 154 -2.60 -6.22 -7.92
C PRO A 154 -3.64 -5.33 -7.24
N HIS A 155 -4.50 -4.66 -8.00
CA HIS A 155 -5.63 -3.90 -7.45
C HIS A 155 -6.69 -4.83 -6.85
N PHE A 156 -7.09 -5.86 -7.60
CA PHE A 156 -7.98 -6.92 -7.10
C PHE A 156 -7.44 -7.56 -5.80
N ARG A 157 -6.15 -7.89 -5.77
CA ARG A 157 -5.49 -8.45 -4.57
C ARG A 157 -5.41 -7.47 -3.43
N SER A 158 -5.12 -6.20 -3.68
CA SER A 158 -5.08 -5.16 -2.64
C SER A 158 -6.45 -5.02 -1.97
N ILE A 159 -7.52 -5.01 -2.77
CA ILE A 159 -8.89 -4.97 -2.28
C ILE A 159 -9.19 -6.25 -1.49
N THR A 160 -9.04 -7.42 -2.11
CA THR A 160 -9.39 -8.70 -1.47
C THR A 160 -8.51 -9.02 -0.26
N ALA A 161 -7.30 -8.49 -0.12
CA ALA A 161 -6.48 -8.68 1.09
C ALA A 161 -6.70 -7.59 2.14
N GLY A 162 -7.37 -6.47 1.82
CA GLY A 162 -7.59 -5.35 2.74
C GLY A 162 -6.32 -4.54 3.01
N GLN A 163 -5.51 -4.33 1.97
CA GLN A 163 -4.23 -3.66 2.08
C GLN A 163 -4.38 -2.13 2.09
N LEU A 164 -3.37 -1.44 2.61
CA LEU A 164 -3.26 0.02 2.61
C LEU A 164 -2.88 0.62 1.24
N ASN A 165 -2.73 -0.19 0.20
CA ASN A 165 -2.10 0.24 -1.05
C ASN A 165 -2.86 1.37 -1.75
N HIS A 166 -4.20 1.37 -1.72
CA HIS A 166 -4.99 2.45 -2.34
C HIS A 166 -4.88 3.77 -1.56
N PHE A 167 -4.82 3.69 -0.24
CA PHE A 167 -4.59 4.87 0.60
C PHE A 167 -3.19 5.45 0.36
N LEU A 168 -2.16 4.59 0.26
CA LEU A 168 -0.81 5.02 -0.09
C LEU A 168 -0.74 5.56 -1.52
N LEU A 169 -1.39 4.92 -2.49
CA LEU A 169 -1.46 5.41 -3.87
C LEU A 169 -2.06 6.81 -3.91
N PHE A 170 -3.12 7.07 -3.14
CA PHE A 170 -3.71 8.39 -3.01
C PHE A 170 -2.72 9.41 -2.44
N LEU A 171 -2.04 9.09 -1.34
CA LEU A 171 -1.06 9.99 -0.75
C LEU A 171 0.10 10.29 -1.73
N ILE A 172 0.62 9.28 -2.42
CA ILE A 172 1.68 9.46 -3.43
C ILE A 172 1.19 10.31 -4.61
N SER A 173 -0.04 10.10 -5.07
CA SER A 173 -0.67 10.89 -6.13
C SER A 173 -0.85 12.35 -5.70
N LEU A 174 -1.27 12.57 -4.45
CA LEU A 174 -1.40 13.90 -3.85
C LEU A 174 -0.06 14.61 -3.69
N ILE A 175 0.98 13.89 -3.25
CA ILE A 175 2.37 14.40 -3.19
C ILE A 175 2.78 14.90 -4.57
N PHE A 176 2.62 14.08 -5.60
CA PHE A 176 2.99 14.47 -6.96
C PHE A 176 2.18 15.66 -7.47
N PHE A 177 0.87 15.67 -7.24
CA PHE A 177 -0.01 16.78 -7.60
C PHE A 177 0.45 18.09 -6.95
N LEU A 178 0.61 18.12 -5.63
CA LEU A 178 1.07 19.28 -4.86
C LEU A 178 2.45 19.74 -5.33
N TRP A 179 3.34 18.80 -5.62
CA TRP A 179 4.68 19.09 -6.12
C TRP A 179 4.64 19.80 -7.47
N ARG A 180 3.81 19.35 -8.42
CA ARG A 180 3.67 20.01 -9.74
C ARG A 180 3.08 21.41 -9.65
N HIS A 181 2.20 21.65 -8.68
CA HIS A 181 1.55 22.95 -8.47
C HIS A 181 2.36 23.91 -7.58
N GLY A 182 3.62 23.60 -7.28
CA GLY A 182 4.51 24.48 -6.50
C GLY A 182 4.28 24.46 -4.99
N CYS A 183 3.36 23.64 -4.48
CA CYS A 183 3.05 23.50 -3.06
C CYS A 183 4.08 22.61 -2.32
N ARG A 184 5.36 22.97 -2.38
CA ARG A 184 6.51 22.18 -1.89
C ARG A 184 6.40 21.78 -0.42
N LYS A 185 6.08 22.72 0.49
CA LYS A 185 5.97 22.45 1.94
C LYS A 185 4.83 21.49 2.24
N THR A 186 3.64 21.74 1.69
CA THR A 186 2.48 20.85 1.84
C THR A 186 2.77 19.45 1.31
N SER A 187 3.43 19.34 0.15
CA SER A 187 3.89 18.05 -0.37
C SER A 187 4.84 17.34 0.60
N GLY A 188 5.74 18.08 1.24
CA GLY A 188 6.60 17.58 2.32
C GLY A 188 5.81 17.02 3.50
N ALA A 189 4.84 17.76 4.02
CA ALA A 189 3.97 17.29 5.11
C ALA A 189 3.24 15.98 4.76
N VAL A 190 2.73 15.85 3.52
CA VAL A 190 2.07 14.62 3.05
C VAL A 190 3.07 13.46 2.91
N ILE A 191 4.33 13.71 2.51
CA ILE A 191 5.40 12.69 2.56
C ILE A 191 5.62 12.20 3.99
N GLY A 192 5.63 13.10 4.96
CA GLY A 192 5.73 12.75 6.38
C GLY A 192 4.60 11.83 6.84
N LEU A 193 3.36 12.19 6.51
CA LEU A 193 2.18 11.35 6.77
C LEU A 193 2.30 9.97 6.11
N ALA A 194 2.63 9.93 4.81
CA ALA A 194 2.77 8.67 4.07
C ALA A 194 3.84 7.74 4.67
N THR A 195 4.95 8.32 5.16
CA THR A 195 6.05 7.60 5.82
C THR A 195 5.62 6.98 7.15
N LEU A 196 4.71 7.63 7.89
CA LEU A 196 4.16 7.07 9.13
C LEU A 196 3.07 6.02 8.90
N VAL A 197 2.40 6.08 7.75
CA VAL A 197 1.41 5.07 7.34
C VAL A 197 2.10 3.78 6.87
N LYS A 198 3.23 3.93 6.19
CA LYS A 198 4.11 2.81 5.81
C LYS A 198 5.52 3.36 5.70
N VAL A 199 6.54 2.64 6.16
CA VAL A 199 7.92 3.18 6.14
C VAL A 199 8.42 3.45 4.72
N GLN A 200 7.88 2.74 3.73
CA GLN A 200 8.39 2.73 2.36
C GLN A 200 8.47 4.13 1.71
N PRO A 201 7.44 5.00 1.68
CA PRO A 201 7.55 6.37 1.16
C PRO A 201 8.62 7.26 1.83
N GLY A 202 9.20 6.85 2.96
CA GLY A 202 10.32 7.53 3.60
C GLY A 202 11.54 7.72 2.70
N PHE A 203 11.71 6.92 1.64
CA PHE A 203 12.78 7.17 0.64
C PHE A 203 12.66 8.56 -0.01
N LEU A 204 11.45 9.13 -0.07
CA LEU A 204 11.23 10.48 -0.61
C LEU A 204 11.90 11.55 0.27
N LEU A 205 12.10 11.30 1.57
CA LEU A 205 12.86 12.21 2.45
C LEU A 205 14.32 12.30 2.00
N VAL A 206 14.93 11.15 1.66
CA VAL A 206 16.30 11.09 1.11
C VAL A 206 16.36 11.86 -0.21
N TRP A 207 15.36 11.70 -1.07
CA TRP A 207 15.26 12.45 -2.30
C TRP A 207 15.13 13.97 -2.08
N LEU A 208 14.35 14.42 -1.10
CA LEU A 208 14.25 15.84 -0.73
C LEU A 208 15.59 16.41 -0.26
N CYS A 209 16.31 15.68 0.60
CA CYS A 209 17.67 16.06 1.00
C CYS A 209 18.61 16.18 -0.20
N TRP A 210 18.59 15.18 -1.09
CA TRP A 210 19.41 15.17 -2.30
C TRP A 210 19.11 16.35 -3.24
N LYS A 211 17.83 16.68 -3.41
CA LYS A 211 17.40 17.84 -4.21
C LYS A 211 17.67 19.18 -3.50
N ARG A 212 18.05 19.15 -2.20
CA ARG A 212 18.24 20.30 -1.31
C ARG A 212 16.94 21.08 -1.08
N GLU A 213 15.82 20.38 -1.11
CA GLU A 213 14.47 20.92 -0.93
C GLU A 213 14.14 21.01 0.57
N TRP A 214 14.97 21.76 1.32
CA TRP A 214 14.95 21.80 2.78
C TRP A 214 13.62 22.24 3.36
N GLY A 215 12.91 23.15 2.70
CA GLY A 215 11.58 23.59 3.15
C GLY A 215 10.55 22.46 3.16
N ALA A 216 10.55 21.62 2.12
CA ALA A 216 9.68 20.43 2.06
C ALA A 216 10.17 19.35 3.04
N PHE A 217 11.49 19.13 3.13
CA PHE A 217 12.07 18.17 4.06
C PHE A 217 11.72 18.49 5.52
N LEU A 218 11.97 19.72 5.97
CA LEU A 218 11.63 20.16 7.34
C LEU A 218 10.13 20.08 7.60
N SER A 219 9.29 20.39 6.61
CA SER A 219 7.84 20.22 6.73
C SER A 219 7.44 18.75 6.91
N ALA A 220 8.14 17.82 6.26
CA ALA A 220 7.91 16.38 6.41
C ALA A 220 8.32 15.89 7.80
N ILE A 221 9.49 16.30 8.29
CA ILE A 221 9.97 15.97 9.63
C ILE A 221 9.03 16.55 10.70
N LEU A 222 8.60 17.80 10.55
CA LEU A 222 7.65 18.40 11.48
C LEU A 222 6.32 17.66 11.50
N ALA A 223 5.78 17.28 10.33
CA ALA A 223 4.56 16.47 10.26
C ALA A 223 4.74 15.11 10.97
N ILE A 224 5.87 14.43 10.76
CA ILE A 224 6.18 13.16 11.43
C ILE A 224 6.17 13.34 12.96
N LEU A 225 6.89 14.35 13.46
CA LEU A 225 6.99 14.60 14.90
C LEU A 225 5.63 14.91 15.51
N LEU A 226 4.84 15.80 14.90
CA LEU A 226 3.51 16.17 15.39
C LEU A 226 2.54 14.98 15.40
N LEU A 227 2.57 14.16 14.35
CA LEU A 227 1.68 13.01 14.21
C LEU A 227 2.04 11.85 15.16
N ILE A 228 3.31 11.71 15.54
CA ILE A 228 3.74 10.79 16.61
C ILE A 228 3.35 11.35 17.98
N PHE A 229 3.55 12.65 18.18
CA PHE A 229 3.42 13.29 19.50
C PHE A 229 2.03 13.12 20.11
N GLY A 230 0.96 13.34 19.34
CA GLY A 230 -0.41 13.22 19.83
C GLY A 230 -0.73 11.85 20.46
N PRO A 231 -0.62 10.74 19.69
CA PRO A 231 -0.81 9.40 20.24
C PRO A 231 0.20 9.04 21.33
N ALA A 232 1.45 9.48 21.23
CA ALA A 232 2.48 9.21 22.24
C ALA A 232 2.13 9.81 23.61
N VAL A 233 1.58 11.02 23.65
CA VAL A 233 1.12 11.66 24.90
C VAL A 233 -0.07 10.91 25.49
N ARG A 234 -0.99 10.40 24.67
CA ARG A 234 -2.22 9.76 25.13
C ARG A 234 -2.07 8.28 25.51
N TYR A 235 -1.25 7.54 24.76
CA TYR A 235 -1.15 6.08 24.82
C TYR A 235 0.27 5.58 25.14
N GLY A 236 1.24 6.50 25.25
CA GLY A 236 2.63 6.19 25.57
C GLY A 236 3.51 5.92 24.34
N LEU A 237 4.83 5.92 24.58
CA LEU A 237 5.85 5.67 23.56
C LEU A 237 6.16 4.19 23.35
N TYR A 238 5.71 3.30 24.25
CA TYR A 238 6.07 1.89 24.25
C TYR A 238 5.81 1.16 22.91
N PRO A 239 4.64 1.33 22.24
CA PRO A 239 4.41 0.70 20.94
C PRO A 239 5.39 1.16 19.84
N TYR A 240 5.94 2.36 19.94
CA TYR A 240 6.95 2.84 18.98
C TYR A 240 8.29 2.14 19.14
N PHE A 241 8.69 1.84 20.38
CA PHE A 241 9.92 1.09 20.64
C PHE A 241 9.78 -0.38 20.23
N ASP A 242 8.63 -1.01 20.52
CA ASP A 242 8.37 -2.39 20.07
C ASP A 242 8.39 -2.49 18.54
N TYR A 243 7.90 -1.47 17.83
CA TYR A 243 7.94 -1.44 16.37
C TYR A 243 9.36 -1.48 15.80
N LEU A 244 10.35 -0.89 16.49
CA LEU A 244 11.75 -0.98 16.06
C LEU A 244 12.24 -2.43 16.04
N GLY A 245 11.76 -3.25 16.97
CA GLY A 245 12.01 -4.69 16.99
C GLY A 245 11.34 -5.44 15.85
N VAL A 246 10.24 -4.94 15.30
CA VAL A 246 9.59 -5.54 14.12
C VAL A 246 10.31 -5.15 12.83
N LEU A 247 10.83 -3.92 12.72
CA LEU A 247 11.50 -3.44 11.52
C LEU A 247 12.68 -4.31 11.07
N LYS A 248 13.45 -4.87 12.01
CA LYS A 248 14.55 -5.81 11.69
C LYS A 248 14.06 -7.08 11.00
N ASP A 249 12.81 -7.49 11.26
CA ASP A 249 12.23 -8.75 10.79
C ASP A 249 11.33 -8.56 9.56
N MET A 250 11.23 -7.34 9.02
CA MET A 250 10.44 -7.02 7.82
C MET A 250 11.23 -7.14 6.50
N GLY A 251 12.50 -7.52 6.57
CA GLY A 251 13.33 -7.80 5.40
C GLY A 251 12.90 -9.07 4.67
N TYR A 252 13.22 -9.18 3.38
CA TYR A 252 13.09 -10.48 2.69
C TYR A 252 14.01 -11.51 3.38
N GLY A 253 13.50 -12.71 3.61
CA GLY A 253 14.23 -13.80 4.27
C GLY A 253 14.02 -13.88 5.79
N SER A 254 13.33 -12.92 6.40
CA SER A 254 12.94 -12.96 7.82
C SER A 254 11.42 -12.90 7.98
N SER A 255 10.92 -13.41 9.11
CA SER A 255 9.51 -13.33 9.47
C SER A 255 9.38 -12.79 10.87
N THR A 256 8.54 -11.76 11.04
CA THR A 256 8.03 -11.42 12.35
C THR A 256 7.26 -12.65 12.88
N TRP A 257 7.52 -13.07 14.13
CA TRP A 257 7.05 -14.34 14.73
C TRP A 257 7.72 -15.63 14.24
N SER A 258 8.95 -15.57 13.71
CA SER A 258 9.76 -16.77 13.45
C SER A 258 9.87 -17.70 14.67
N ASP A 259 10.03 -17.13 15.86
CA ASP A 259 10.08 -17.85 17.15
C ASP A 259 8.79 -18.64 17.47
N GLN A 260 7.69 -18.37 16.76
CA GLN A 260 6.40 -19.05 16.90
C GLN A 260 6.12 -19.99 15.72
N GLY A 261 7.16 -20.34 14.95
CA GLY A 261 7.06 -21.22 13.80
C GLY A 261 6.54 -20.54 12.53
N ALA A 262 6.39 -19.21 12.49
CA ALA A 262 6.08 -18.50 11.27
C ALA A 262 7.29 -18.52 10.32
N ALA A 263 7.18 -19.27 9.22
CA ALA A 263 8.21 -19.30 8.20
C ALA A 263 8.03 -18.13 7.22
N PHE A 264 9.14 -17.48 6.85
CA PHE A 264 9.12 -16.57 5.71
C PHE A 264 8.79 -17.36 4.44
N TYR A 265 7.82 -16.91 3.68
CA TYR A 265 7.54 -17.46 2.36
C TYR A 265 7.15 -16.35 1.39
N VAL A 266 7.42 -16.59 0.11
CA VAL A 266 7.08 -15.66 -0.97
C VAL A 266 5.91 -16.21 -1.74
N ASP A 267 4.77 -15.52 -1.69
CA ASP A 267 3.60 -15.91 -2.46
C ASP A 267 3.91 -15.89 -3.98
N PRO A 268 3.49 -16.91 -4.77
CA PRO A 268 3.66 -16.94 -6.22
C PRO A 268 3.09 -15.71 -6.94
N GLY A 269 2.04 -15.10 -6.40
CA GLY A 269 1.43 -13.88 -6.92
C GLY A 269 2.25 -12.60 -6.66
N ASN A 270 3.33 -12.67 -5.87
CA ASN A 270 4.23 -11.54 -5.68
C ASN A 270 5.16 -11.37 -6.89
N ILE A 271 4.85 -10.44 -7.78
CA ILE A 271 5.59 -10.21 -9.03
C ILE A 271 6.84 -9.32 -8.87
N GLY A 272 7.23 -8.96 -7.64
CA GLY A 272 8.43 -8.16 -7.39
C GLY A 272 9.72 -8.89 -7.77
N PHE A 273 10.73 -8.16 -8.23
CA PHE A 273 12.04 -8.75 -8.56
C PHE A 273 12.71 -9.46 -7.36
N PRO A 274 12.72 -8.89 -6.13
CA PRO A 274 13.18 -9.63 -4.95
C PRO A 274 12.39 -10.93 -4.72
N ALA A 275 11.06 -10.88 -4.90
CA ALA A 275 10.22 -12.06 -4.77
C ALA A 275 10.55 -13.15 -5.81
N LEU A 276 10.87 -12.76 -7.04
CA LEU A 276 11.37 -13.67 -8.07
C LEU A 276 12.68 -14.34 -7.63
N LEU A 277 13.67 -13.56 -7.17
CA LEU A 277 14.95 -14.10 -6.71
C LEU A 277 14.77 -15.10 -5.56
N TYR A 278 13.94 -14.77 -4.56
CA TYR A 278 13.68 -15.69 -3.47
C TYR A 278 12.95 -16.96 -3.92
N ARG A 279 12.03 -16.90 -4.89
CA ARG A 279 11.43 -18.13 -5.43
C ARG A 279 12.42 -19.00 -6.19
N LEU A 280 13.38 -18.40 -6.89
CA LEU A 280 14.39 -19.14 -7.65
C LEU A 280 15.50 -19.73 -6.75
N PHE A 281 15.81 -19.04 -5.65
CA PHE A 281 17.01 -19.30 -4.86
C PHE A 281 16.77 -19.71 -3.40
N THR A 282 15.52 -19.84 -2.94
CA THR A 282 15.20 -20.30 -1.56
C THR A 282 14.07 -21.32 -1.56
N THR A 283 14.13 -22.26 -0.62
CA THR A 283 13.01 -23.18 -0.34
C THR A 283 11.74 -22.40 0.01
N ASN A 284 10.63 -22.75 -0.63
CA ASN A 284 9.35 -22.09 -0.43
C ASN A 284 8.24 -23.15 -0.39
N PRO A 285 7.28 -23.08 0.55
CA PRO A 285 6.19 -24.06 0.65
C PRO A 285 5.35 -24.21 -0.63
N ARG A 286 5.36 -23.22 -1.52
CA ARG A 286 4.53 -23.20 -2.73
C ARG A 286 5.32 -23.31 -4.04
N THR A 287 6.64 -23.24 -4.00
CA THR A 287 7.48 -23.27 -5.20
C THR A 287 8.79 -23.99 -4.93
N SER A 288 9.26 -24.78 -5.89
CA SER A 288 10.58 -25.40 -5.83
C SER A 288 11.64 -24.41 -6.33
N PRO A 289 12.72 -24.15 -5.56
CA PRO A 289 13.83 -23.35 -6.07
C PRO A 289 14.58 -24.10 -7.17
N TRP A 290 15.28 -23.36 -8.02
CA TRP A 290 16.23 -23.93 -8.97
C TRP A 290 17.53 -24.30 -8.29
N LEU A 291 17.97 -23.46 -7.35
CA LEU A 291 19.14 -23.66 -6.49
C LEU A 291 18.77 -23.20 -5.08
N ASP A 292 19.25 -23.88 -4.04
CA ASP A 292 19.00 -23.45 -2.65
C ASP A 292 20.16 -22.59 -2.15
N LEU A 293 20.17 -21.32 -2.59
CA LEU A 293 21.23 -20.34 -2.34
C LEU A 293 20.63 -19.04 -1.79
N GLY A 294 20.07 -19.07 -0.57
CA GLY A 294 19.39 -17.91 0.00
C GLY A 294 20.24 -16.64 0.11
N GLY A 295 21.56 -16.79 0.30
CA GLY A 295 22.50 -15.66 0.25
C GLY A 295 22.52 -14.95 -1.11
N LEU A 296 22.37 -15.69 -2.21
CA LEU A 296 22.28 -15.11 -3.56
C LEU A 296 20.95 -14.37 -3.76
N ALA A 297 19.85 -14.91 -3.23
CA ALA A 297 18.54 -14.23 -3.25
C ALA A 297 18.61 -12.87 -2.55
N TYR A 298 19.21 -12.86 -1.36
CA TYR A 298 19.39 -11.65 -0.54
C TYR A 298 20.28 -10.62 -1.25
N PHE A 299 21.48 -11.03 -1.67
CA PHE A 299 22.43 -10.13 -2.33
C PHE A 299 21.87 -9.58 -3.65
N GLY A 300 21.26 -10.44 -4.48
CA GLY A 300 20.63 -10.01 -5.72
C GLY A 300 19.49 -9.00 -5.50
N SER A 301 18.72 -9.16 -4.42
CA SER A 301 17.66 -8.22 -4.05
C SER A 301 18.23 -6.85 -3.64
N MET A 302 19.36 -6.83 -2.92
CA MET A 302 20.07 -5.59 -2.57
C MET A 302 20.63 -4.88 -3.79
N VAL A 303 21.33 -5.62 -4.67
CA VAL A 303 21.90 -5.08 -5.92
C VAL A 303 20.80 -4.47 -6.78
N TRP A 304 19.66 -5.16 -6.91
CA TRP A 304 18.50 -4.62 -7.63
C TRP A 304 17.99 -3.31 -7.02
N ALA A 305 17.81 -3.27 -5.69
CA ALA A 305 17.35 -2.06 -5.02
C ALA A 305 18.31 -0.87 -5.23
N LEU A 306 19.62 -1.11 -5.12
CA LEU A 306 20.66 -0.11 -5.37
C LEU A 306 20.68 0.34 -6.84
N ALA A 307 20.52 -0.59 -7.78
CA ALA A 307 20.47 -0.27 -9.21
C ALA A 307 19.26 0.61 -9.56
N VAL A 308 18.07 0.27 -9.05
CA VAL A 308 16.86 1.09 -9.23
C VAL A 308 17.05 2.47 -8.62
N LEU A 309 17.63 2.57 -7.41
CA LEU A 309 17.91 3.86 -6.77
C LEU A 309 18.91 4.68 -7.61
N ALA A 310 19.99 4.08 -8.08
CA ALA A 310 20.98 4.73 -8.92
C ALA A 310 20.36 5.24 -10.23
N LEU A 311 19.56 4.42 -10.92
CA LEU A 311 18.84 4.83 -12.13
C LEU A 311 17.90 6.02 -11.86
N CYS A 312 17.12 5.99 -10.77
CA CYS A 312 16.26 7.10 -10.37
C CYS A 312 17.06 8.40 -10.14
N LEU A 313 18.21 8.31 -9.46
CA LEU A 313 19.09 9.45 -9.21
C LEU A 313 19.77 9.97 -10.49
N MET A 314 20.16 9.08 -11.41
CA MET A 314 20.73 9.44 -12.71
C MET A 314 19.72 10.18 -13.59
N CYS A 315 18.50 9.66 -13.72
CA CYS A 315 17.42 10.33 -14.45
C CYS A 315 17.10 11.72 -13.87
N CYS A 316 17.18 11.90 -12.56
CA CYS A 316 17.02 13.21 -11.92
C CYS A 316 18.18 14.19 -12.19
N ARG A 317 19.41 13.69 -12.43
CA ARG A 317 20.58 14.53 -12.73
C ARG A 317 20.57 15.03 -14.16
N ILE A 318 20.19 14.19 -15.13
CA ILE A 318 20.16 14.55 -16.56
C ILE A 318 19.27 15.78 -16.76
N ARG A 319 18.06 15.75 -16.22
CA ARG A 319 17.10 16.87 -16.33
C ARG A 319 17.56 18.17 -15.68
N ARG A 320 18.52 18.12 -14.75
CA ARG A 320 19.07 19.31 -14.06
C ARG A 320 20.17 20.02 -14.87
N ARG A 321 20.65 19.41 -15.95
CA ARG A 321 21.58 20.04 -16.91
C ARG A 321 20.85 20.75 -18.04
N ASP A 322 19.57 20.43 -18.24
CA ASP A 322 18.72 20.98 -19.30
C ASP A 322 17.83 22.16 -18.80
N GLU A 323 17.88 22.47 -17.49
CA GLU A 323 17.26 23.63 -16.82
C GLU A 323 18.35 24.59 -16.34
#